data_AF-D0LHH4-F1
#
_entry.id   AF-D0LHH4-F1
#
_cell.length_a   1.000
_cell.length_b   1.000
_cell.length_c   1.000
_cell.angle_alpha   90.00
_cell.angle_beta   90.00
_cell.angle_gamma   90.00
#
_symmetry.space_group_name_H-M   'P 1'
#
loop_
_entity.id
_entity.type
_entity.pdbx_description
1 polymer ?
#
loop_
_entity_poly.entity_id
_entity_poly.type
_entity_poly.pdbx_seq_one_letter_code
_entity_poly.pdbx_strand_id
1 'polypeptide(L)'
;MSLQRALWALMRWAGEPDAPASAPPAIEVAALGEVTGDAIADLAEPDEPLCALTSHLAAIQAARLGWTAPPLGDARDPGPAALWLAAAVAARTWPALCDRLLRVIPAPECAWDLLLRHAIAGPVLAWSHAQQAGDTAASGAGAAAGASGDAPWLEAVCEASPLTGVLAYPPRGQSDRCLALAADTIIAHPQGASSLAAHFATPVSPGPRALAVLTWRAHALDRLRSGDQAQREFVLDVYEHALSVHRGALFAALESARAALGSASGAALAHALATARWWQPLWHLHRSWPESLRERPYLDVPGLLAGLDLCRRAQILGASATAAVRAS
;
A
#
# COMPACT_ATOMS: atom_id res chain seq x y z
N MET A 1 -31.14 5.98 -6.29
CA MET A 1 -30.78 4.85 -5.39
C MET A 1 -30.58 5.35 -3.96
N SER A 2 -31.25 4.81 -2.92
CA SER A 2 -31.03 5.26 -1.52
C SER A 2 -29.56 5.07 -1.08
N LEU A 3 -29.09 5.87 -0.11
CA LEU A 3 -27.71 5.79 0.41
C LEU A 3 -27.35 4.37 0.86
N GLN A 4 -28.25 3.71 1.59
CA GLN A 4 -28.06 2.33 2.06
C GLN A 4 -27.88 1.34 0.89
N ARG A 5 -28.65 1.48 -0.19
CA ARG A 5 -28.49 0.63 -1.39
C ARG A 5 -27.16 0.90 -2.09
N ALA A 6 -26.71 2.15 -2.12
CA ALA A 6 -25.40 2.52 -2.67
C ALA A 6 -24.25 1.90 -1.86
N LEU A 7 -24.33 1.97 -0.53
CA LEU A 7 -23.37 1.34 0.38
C LEU A 7 -23.35 -0.17 0.21
N TRP A 8 -24.51 -0.80 0.14
CA TRP A 8 -24.62 -2.23 -0.07
C TRP A 8 -23.99 -2.67 -1.41
N ALA A 9 -24.27 -1.95 -2.49
CA ALA A 9 -23.66 -2.18 -3.79
C ALA A 9 -22.13 -2.01 -3.73
N LEU A 10 -21.64 -0.97 -3.07
CA LEU A 10 -20.21 -0.70 -2.94
C LEU A 10 -19.50 -1.77 -2.12
N MET A 11 -20.06 -2.23 -1.00
CA MET A 11 -19.45 -3.27 -0.18
C MET A 11 -19.40 -4.62 -0.90
N ARG A 12 -20.43 -4.96 -1.68
CA ARG A 12 -20.40 -6.17 -2.52
C ARG A 12 -19.35 -6.05 -3.61
N TRP A 13 -19.30 -4.92 -4.31
CA TRP A 13 -18.26 -4.63 -5.29
C TRP A 13 -16.87 -4.76 -4.67
N ALA A 14 -16.63 -4.19 -3.49
CA ALA A 14 -15.34 -4.25 -2.79
C ALA A 14 -14.94 -5.69 -2.37
N GLY A 15 -15.93 -6.55 -2.11
CA GLY A 15 -15.72 -7.96 -1.78
C GLY A 15 -15.38 -8.84 -2.99
N GLU A 16 -15.68 -8.41 -4.21
CA GLU A 16 -15.39 -9.19 -5.42
C GLU A 16 -13.88 -9.32 -5.68
N PRO A 17 -13.39 -10.45 -6.19
CA PRO A 17 -11.98 -10.61 -6.54
C PRO A 17 -11.56 -9.68 -7.69
N ASP A 18 -12.49 -9.39 -8.61
CA ASP A 18 -12.27 -8.58 -9.81
C ASP A 18 -12.77 -7.13 -9.67
N ALA A 19 -13.07 -6.68 -8.43
CA ALA A 19 -13.47 -5.31 -8.12
C ALA A 19 -12.69 -4.22 -8.90
N PRO A 20 -11.34 -4.25 -9.02
CA PRO A 20 -10.61 -3.20 -9.72
C PRO A 20 -10.87 -3.11 -11.23
N ALA A 21 -11.53 -4.10 -11.85
CA ALA A 21 -11.83 -4.11 -13.28
C ALA A 21 -13.03 -3.22 -13.65
N SER A 22 -13.88 -2.86 -12.68
CA SER A 22 -15.09 -2.04 -12.90
C SER A 22 -15.11 -0.82 -11.99
N ALA A 23 -15.83 0.23 -12.41
CA ALA A 23 -15.95 1.43 -11.60
C ALA A 23 -16.72 1.16 -10.30
N PRO A 24 -16.28 1.72 -9.15
CA PRO A 24 -17.01 1.57 -7.91
C PRO A 24 -18.44 2.10 -8.07
N PRO A 25 -19.46 1.48 -7.45
CA PRO A 25 -20.81 2.03 -7.45
C PRO A 25 -20.84 3.49 -6.98
N ALA A 26 -21.66 4.34 -7.60
CA ALA A 26 -21.80 5.77 -7.27
C ALA A 26 -23.23 6.10 -6.84
N ILE A 27 -23.38 7.12 -5.99
CA ILE A 27 -24.70 7.68 -5.65
C ILE A 27 -25.22 8.52 -6.82
N GLU A 28 -26.44 8.22 -7.26
CA GLU A 28 -27.14 8.96 -8.31
C GLU A 28 -27.64 10.33 -7.82
N VAL A 29 -27.65 11.32 -8.72
CA VAL A 29 -28.08 12.71 -8.46
C VAL A 29 -29.43 12.79 -7.72
N ALA A 30 -30.41 11.99 -8.15
CA ALA A 30 -31.76 12.04 -7.61
C ALA A 30 -31.85 11.63 -6.13
N ALA A 31 -30.87 10.87 -5.63
CA ALA A 31 -30.84 10.41 -4.24
C ALA A 31 -30.19 11.42 -3.28
N LEU A 32 -29.62 12.52 -3.77
CA LEU A 32 -28.95 13.51 -2.92
C LEU A 32 -29.89 14.50 -2.25
N GLY A 33 -31.09 14.69 -2.80
CA GLY A 33 -32.17 15.37 -2.08
C GLY A 33 -32.53 14.66 -0.77
N GLU A 34 -32.20 13.37 -0.67
CA GLU A 34 -32.41 12.52 0.51
C GLU A 34 -31.15 12.39 1.40
N VAL A 35 -29.97 12.85 0.96
CA VAL A 35 -28.78 12.91 1.83
C VAL A 35 -28.89 14.17 2.69
N THR A 36 -29.87 14.16 3.58
CA THR A 36 -30.04 15.14 4.65
C THR A 36 -29.07 14.85 5.80
N GLY A 37 -29.04 15.71 6.82
CA GLY A 37 -28.30 15.40 8.06
C GLY A 37 -28.74 14.08 8.69
N ASP A 38 -30.01 13.71 8.53
CA ASP A 38 -30.60 12.48 9.09
C ASP A 38 -30.02 11.22 8.43
N ALA A 39 -29.88 11.19 7.09
CA ALA A 39 -29.29 10.05 6.40
C ALA A 39 -27.80 9.81 6.76
N ILE A 40 -27.09 10.86 7.19
CA ILE A 40 -25.72 10.74 7.71
C ILE A 40 -25.75 10.25 9.17
N ALA A 41 -26.72 10.71 9.96
CA ALA A 41 -26.93 10.22 11.33
C ALA A 41 -27.29 8.73 11.35
N ASP A 42 -28.07 8.26 10.39
CA ASP A 42 -28.40 6.84 10.21
C ASP A 42 -27.16 5.95 9.99
N LEU A 43 -26.05 6.51 9.48
CA LEU A 43 -24.79 5.76 9.35
C LEU A 43 -24.09 5.53 10.69
N ALA A 44 -24.42 6.29 11.74
CA ALA A 44 -23.89 6.07 13.08
C ALA A 44 -24.54 4.86 13.77
N GLU A 45 -25.77 4.51 13.36
CA GLU A 45 -26.55 3.37 13.87
C GLU A 45 -26.98 2.47 12.70
N PRO A 46 -26.03 1.76 12.05
CA PRO A 46 -26.35 0.91 10.92
C PRO A 46 -27.30 -0.23 11.31
N ASP A 47 -28.19 -0.58 10.38
CA ASP A 47 -29.10 -1.70 10.58
C ASP A 47 -28.36 -3.06 10.55
N GLU A 48 -29.00 -4.09 11.12
CA GLU A 48 -28.41 -5.42 11.25
C GLU A 48 -27.90 -6.01 9.90
N PRO A 49 -28.62 -5.88 8.77
CA PRO A 49 -28.10 -6.31 7.48
C PRO A 49 -26.80 -5.61 7.05
N LEU A 50 -26.68 -4.30 7.31
CA LEU A 50 -25.47 -3.55 6.96
C LEU A 50 -24.30 -3.93 7.89
N CYS A 51 -24.56 -4.11 9.19
CA CYS A 51 -23.58 -4.64 10.14
C CYS A 51 -23.05 -6.01 9.69
N ALA A 52 -23.94 -6.95 9.35
CA ALA A 52 -23.57 -8.28 8.88
C ALA A 52 -22.69 -8.22 7.61
N LEU A 53 -23.02 -7.32 6.67
CA LEU A 53 -22.23 -7.12 5.46
C LEU A 53 -20.83 -6.56 5.76
N THR A 54 -20.72 -5.59 6.67
CA THR A 54 -19.42 -5.03 7.05
C THR A 54 -18.52 -6.06 7.73
N SER A 55 -19.05 -6.86 8.65
CA SER A 55 -18.31 -7.94 9.30
C SER A 55 -17.89 -9.00 8.30
N HIS A 56 -18.76 -9.35 7.34
CA HIS A 56 -18.42 -10.28 6.27
C HIS A 56 -17.28 -9.77 5.38
N LEU A 57 -17.35 -8.51 4.94
CA LEU A 57 -16.30 -7.90 4.12
C LEU A 57 -14.96 -7.82 4.86
N ALA A 58 -14.97 -7.43 6.13
CA ALA A 58 -13.77 -7.41 6.96
C ALA A 58 -13.17 -8.81 7.13
N ALA A 59 -14.01 -9.84 7.31
CA ALA A 59 -13.57 -11.25 7.39
C ALA A 59 -12.95 -11.76 6.09
N ILE A 60 -13.51 -11.41 4.93
CA ILE A 60 -12.89 -11.70 3.62
C ILE A 60 -11.51 -11.06 3.55
N GLN A 61 -11.39 -9.79 3.98
CA GLN A 61 -10.11 -9.10 3.92
C GLN A 61 -9.08 -9.66 4.92
N ALA A 62 -9.51 -10.08 6.11
CA ALA A 62 -8.66 -10.79 7.06
C ALA A 62 -8.11 -12.07 6.42
N ALA A 63 -8.98 -12.86 5.78
CA ALA A 63 -8.59 -14.10 5.11
C ALA A 63 -7.60 -13.84 3.94
N ARG A 64 -7.80 -12.79 3.14
CA ARG A 64 -6.88 -12.37 2.07
C ARG A 64 -5.50 -12.00 2.60
N LEU A 65 -5.43 -11.41 3.79
CA LEU A 65 -4.17 -11.07 4.46
C LEU A 65 -3.63 -12.22 5.35
N GLY A 66 -4.33 -13.36 5.43
CA GLY A 66 -3.93 -14.48 6.28
C GLY A 66 -4.06 -14.21 7.79
N TRP A 67 -4.89 -13.24 8.19
CA TRP A 67 -5.17 -12.95 9.59
C TRP A 67 -6.32 -13.83 10.09
N THR A 68 -6.11 -14.53 11.21
CA THR A 68 -7.16 -15.35 11.84
C THR A 68 -8.12 -14.48 12.65
N ALA A 69 -9.33 -14.95 12.92
CA ALA A 69 -10.24 -14.30 13.85
C ALA A 69 -9.87 -14.65 15.32
N PRO A 70 -9.79 -13.66 16.23
CA PRO A 70 -9.82 -12.22 15.98
C PRO A 70 -8.51 -11.70 15.36
N PRO A 71 -8.57 -10.76 14.39
CA PRO A 71 -7.41 -10.25 13.68
C PRO A 71 -6.49 -9.51 14.65
N LEU A 72 -5.20 -9.86 14.63
CA LEU A 72 -4.19 -9.32 15.54
C LEU A 72 -4.56 -9.49 17.04
N GLY A 73 -5.44 -10.45 17.38
CA GLY A 73 -5.94 -10.65 18.73
C GLY A 73 -7.06 -9.70 19.18
N ASP A 74 -7.54 -8.81 18.30
CA ASP A 74 -8.54 -7.78 18.65
C ASP A 74 -9.98 -8.27 18.45
N ALA A 75 -10.67 -8.53 19.57
CA ALA A 75 -12.04 -9.05 19.57
C ALA A 75 -13.14 -8.00 19.43
N ARG A 76 -12.80 -6.70 19.29
CA ARG A 76 -13.79 -5.62 19.15
C ARG A 76 -14.39 -5.62 17.74
N ASP A 77 -15.71 -5.54 17.63
CA ASP A 77 -16.39 -5.42 16.35
C ASP A 77 -15.99 -4.14 15.58
N PRO A 78 -16.09 -4.14 14.23
CA PRO A 78 -15.87 -2.93 13.45
C PRO A 78 -16.92 -1.86 13.78
N GLY A 79 -16.47 -0.62 13.97
CA GLY A 79 -17.33 0.53 14.18
C GLY A 79 -17.96 1.05 12.88
N PRO A 80 -18.94 1.97 12.98
CA PRO A 80 -19.65 2.53 11.83
C PRO A 80 -18.77 3.43 10.95
N ALA A 81 -17.60 3.85 11.43
CA ALA A 81 -16.76 4.84 10.75
C ALA A 81 -16.32 4.42 9.33
N ALA A 82 -16.19 3.12 9.07
CA ALA A 82 -15.88 2.63 7.72
C ALA A 82 -17.06 2.81 6.74
N LEU A 83 -18.30 2.90 7.23
CA LEU A 83 -19.46 3.23 6.40
C LEU A 83 -19.38 4.68 5.89
N TRP A 84 -18.80 5.60 6.66
CA TRP A 84 -18.57 6.97 6.19
C TRP A 84 -17.53 7.02 5.08
N LEU A 85 -16.50 6.17 5.15
CA LEU A 85 -15.53 6.01 4.05
C LEU A 85 -16.21 5.46 2.79
N ALA A 86 -17.04 4.44 2.93
CA ALA A 86 -17.82 3.90 1.83
C ALA A 86 -18.79 4.94 1.23
N ALA A 87 -19.47 5.71 2.07
CA ALA A 87 -20.34 6.80 1.63
C ALA A 87 -19.55 7.85 0.84
N ALA A 88 -18.36 8.23 1.32
CA ALA A 88 -17.48 9.17 0.61
C ALA A 88 -17.06 8.66 -0.77
N VAL A 89 -16.67 7.38 -0.87
CA VAL A 89 -16.32 6.73 -2.15
C VAL A 89 -17.52 6.68 -3.10
N ALA A 90 -18.70 6.36 -2.58
CA ALA A 90 -19.93 6.35 -3.37
C ALA A 90 -20.32 7.78 -3.82
N ALA A 91 -19.98 8.80 -3.03
CA ALA A 91 -20.17 10.21 -3.34
C ALA A 91 -19.03 10.83 -4.18
N ARG A 92 -18.09 10.06 -4.74
CA ARG A 92 -16.91 10.59 -5.48
C ARG A 92 -17.26 11.50 -6.68
N THR A 93 -18.45 11.35 -7.26
CA THR A 93 -18.95 12.22 -8.34
C THR A 93 -19.45 13.58 -7.81
N TRP A 94 -19.40 13.78 -6.49
CA TRP A 94 -19.84 14.95 -5.73
C TRP A 94 -18.71 15.45 -4.83
N PRO A 95 -17.73 16.19 -5.38
CA PRO A 95 -16.50 16.51 -4.66
C PRO A 95 -16.71 17.15 -3.29
N ALA A 96 -17.68 18.07 -3.16
CA ALA A 96 -17.98 18.74 -1.90
C ALA A 96 -18.55 17.81 -0.81
N LEU A 97 -19.40 16.84 -1.20
CA LEU A 97 -19.95 15.86 -0.25
C LEU A 97 -18.90 14.82 0.12
N CYS A 98 -18.17 14.31 -0.88
CA CYS A 98 -17.05 13.38 -0.67
C CYS A 98 -16.03 13.96 0.31
N ASP A 99 -15.57 15.19 0.08
CA ASP A 99 -14.62 15.90 0.96
C ASP A 99 -15.19 16.12 2.37
N ARG A 100 -16.46 16.53 2.50
CA ARG A 100 -17.10 16.68 3.81
C ARG A 100 -17.13 15.37 4.60
N LEU A 101 -17.50 14.26 3.94
CA LEU A 101 -17.55 12.94 4.56
C LEU A 101 -16.15 12.48 4.98
N LEU A 102 -15.13 12.66 4.14
CA LEU A 102 -13.75 12.26 4.44
C LEU A 102 -13.17 13.01 5.65
N ARG A 103 -13.50 14.30 5.81
CA ARG A 103 -13.00 15.12 6.93
C ARG A 103 -13.54 14.73 8.29
N VAL A 104 -14.69 14.05 8.36
CA VAL A 104 -15.32 13.67 9.62
C VAL A 104 -15.00 12.24 10.04
N ILE A 105 -14.31 11.45 9.20
CA ILE A 105 -14.00 10.05 9.52
C ILE A 105 -13.03 9.98 10.71
N PRO A 106 -13.41 9.35 11.83
CA PRO A 106 -12.52 9.20 12.98
C PRO A 106 -11.36 8.25 12.64
N ALA A 107 -10.34 8.21 13.50
CA ALA A 107 -9.29 7.21 13.41
C ALA A 107 -9.88 5.78 13.58
N PRO A 108 -9.29 4.74 12.97
CA PRO A 108 -9.69 3.36 13.23
C PRO A 108 -9.43 3.00 14.69
N GLU A 109 -10.38 2.35 15.34
CA GLU A 109 -10.29 2.03 16.76
C GLU A 109 -9.80 0.60 17.03
N CYS A 110 -10.04 -0.32 16.08
CA CYS A 110 -9.74 -1.75 16.18
C CYS A 110 -9.13 -2.34 14.89
N ALA A 111 -8.62 -3.57 14.96
CA ALA A 111 -8.06 -4.26 13.80
C ALA A 111 -9.13 -4.56 12.72
N TRP A 112 -10.37 -4.82 13.12
CA TRP A 112 -11.48 -4.99 12.19
C TRP A 112 -11.79 -3.71 11.40
N ASP A 113 -11.71 -2.53 12.03
CA ASP A 113 -11.85 -1.24 11.35
C ASP A 113 -10.76 -1.04 10.29
N LEU A 114 -9.50 -1.38 10.63
CA LEU A 114 -8.38 -1.29 9.69
C LEU A 114 -8.63 -2.16 8.46
N LEU A 115 -9.07 -3.40 8.67
CA LEU A 115 -9.41 -4.34 7.60
C LEU A 115 -10.56 -3.84 6.74
N LEU A 116 -11.64 -3.37 7.34
CA LEU A 116 -12.82 -2.90 6.61
C LEU A 116 -12.50 -1.66 5.79
N ARG A 117 -11.79 -0.68 6.36
CA ARG A 117 -11.33 0.50 5.63
C ARG A 117 -10.39 0.14 4.50
N HIS A 118 -9.55 -0.88 4.68
CA HIS A 118 -8.68 -1.36 3.61
C HIS A 118 -9.46 -2.09 2.51
N ALA A 119 -10.44 -2.91 2.88
CA ALA A 119 -11.33 -3.59 1.95
C ALA A 119 -12.08 -2.59 1.04
N ILE A 120 -12.41 -1.41 1.55
CA ILE A 120 -13.04 -0.34 0.77
C ILE A 120 -12.01 0.45 -0.05
N ALA A 121 -10.96 0.98 0.58
CA ALA A 121 -10.02 1.89 -0.07
C ALA A 121 -9.07 1.20 -1.07
N GLY A 122 -8.64 -0.03 -0.78
CA GLY A 122 -7.70 -0.79 -1.60
C GLY A 122 -8.18 -0.98 -3.04
N PRO A 123 -9.37 -1.56 -3.26
CA PRO A 123 -9.96 -1.72 -4.60
C PRO A 123 -10.19 -0.40 -5.32
N VAL A 124 -10.58 0.66 -4.60
CA VAL A 124 -10.82 2.00 -5.18
C VAL A 124 -9.54 2.59 -5.76
N LEU A 125 -8.43 2.48 -5.03
CA LEU A 125 -7.12 2.88 -5.51
C LEU A 125 -6.71 2.03 -6.71
N ALA A 126 -6.80 0.70 -6.59
CA ALA A 126 -6.45 -0.20 -7.68
C ALA A 126 -7.23 0.10 -8.97
N TRP A 127 -8.54 0.33 -8.88
CA TRP A 127 -9.38 0.78 -9.99
C TRP A 127 -8.88 2.10 -10.58
N SER A 128 -8.64 3.12 -9.75
CA SER A 128 -8.16 4.42 -10.24
C SER A 128 -6.80 4.31 -10.94
N HIS A 129 -5.93 3.40 -10.49
CA HIS A 129 -4.63 3.18 -11.13
C HIS A 129 -4.80 2.52 -12.49
N ALA A 130 -5.70 1.54 -12.59
CA ALA A 130 -5.98 0.85 -13.84
C ALA A 130 -6.50 1.84 -14.90
N GLN A 131 -7.36 2.78 -14.50
CA GLN A 131 -7.84 3.85 -15.39
C GLN A 131 -6.71 4.77 -15.87
N GLN A 132 -5.88 5.26 -14.95
CA GLN A 132 -4.73 6.11 -15.31
C GLN A 132 -3.76 5.39 -16.27
N ALA A 133 -3.54 4.08 -16.06
CA ALA A 133 -2.69 3.28 -16.95
C ALA A 133 -3.31 3.14 -18.36
N GLY A 134 -4.62 2.93 -18.47
CA GLY A 134 -5.34 2.90 -19.74
C GLY A 134 -5.25 4.23 -20.51
N ASP A 135 -5.45 5.35 -19.81
CA ASP A 135 -5.42 6.69 -20.41
C ASP A 135 -4.02 7.05 -20.93
N THR A 136 -2.96 6.69 -20.19
CA THR A 136 -1.58 6.92 -20.62
C THR A 136 -1.20 6.09 -21.85
N ALA A 137 -1.66 4.84 -21.95
CA ALA A 137 -1.45 4.01 -23.13
C ALA A 137 -2.17 4.57 -24.37
N ALA A 138 -3.39 5.09 -24.19
CA ALA A 138 -4.18 5.67 -25.28
C ALA A 138 -3.66 7.03 -25.77
N SER A 139 -3.07 7.84 -24.89
CA SER A 139 -2.66 9.22 -25.23
C SER A 139 -1.30 9.35 -25.93
N GLY A 140 -0.48 8.29 -25.98
CA GLY A 140 0.78 8.26 -26.75
C GLY A 140 1.85 9.31 -26.37
N ALA A 141 1.56 10.17 -25.40
CA ALA A 141 2.44 11.24 -24.95
C ALA A 141 3.38 10.71 -23.87
N GLY A 142 4.68 10.77 -24.16
CA GLY A 142 5.73 10.39 -23.21
C GLY A 142 5.54 11.10 -21.87
N ALA A 143 5.20 10.32 -20.84
CA ALA A 143 5.00 10.78 -19.48
C ALA A 143 6.31 11.33 -18.92
N ALA A 144 6.54 12.64 -19.09
CA ALA A 144 7.58 13.35 -18.38
C ALA A 144 7.21 13.37 -16.89
N ALA A 145 8.13 12.86 -16.07
CA ALA A 145 8.01 12.74 -14.64
C ALA A 145 7.75 14.11 -13.97
N GLY A 146 6.59 14.29 -13.38
CA GLY A 146 6.31 15.46 -12.55
C GLY A 146 4.86 15.54 -12.11
N ALA A 147 4.64 15.34 -10.82
CA ALA A 147 3.39 15.58 -10.10
C ALA A 147 2.23 14.61 -10.39
N SER A 148 2.19 13.57 -9.55
CA SER A 148 1.01 13.08 -8.82
C SER A 148 -0.18 14.05 -8.80
N GLY A 149 -0.94 14.05 -9.90
CA GLY A 149 -2.31 14.51 -9.96
C GLY A 149 -3.26 13.37 -9.57
N ASP A 150 -2.95 12.67 -8.48
CA ASP A 150 -3.97 11.84 -7.86
C ASP A 150 -5.11 12.78 -7.49
N ALA A 151 -6.33 12.40 -7.88
CA ALA A 151 -7.49 13.20 -7.55
C ALA A 151 -7.49 13.40 -6.02
N PRO A 152 -7.55 14.63 -5.49
CA PRO A 152 -7.35 14.89 -4.05
C PRO A 152 -8.20 14.02 -3.11
N TRP A 153 -9.36 13.58 -3.57
CA TRP A 153 -10.23 12.66 -2.84
C TRP A 153 -9.62 11.26 -2.63
N LEU A 154 -8.80 10.75 -3.55
CA LEU A 154 -8.10 9.46 -3.41
C LEU A 154 -7.04 9.54 -2.30
N GLU A 155 -6.34 10.67 -2.21
CA GLU A 155 -5.38 10.91 -1.14
C GLU A 155 -6.09 10.90 0.22
N ALA A 156 -7.22 11.62 0.33
CA ALA A 156 -8.04 11.62 1.54
C ALA A 156 -8.68 10.24 1.85
N VAL A 157 -9.03 9.43 0.84
CA VAL A 157 -9.47 8.02 1.04
C VAL A 157 -8.34 7.18 1.62
N CYS A 158 -7.11 7.34 1.13
CA CYS A 158 -5.94 6.68 1.70
C CYS A 158 -5.66 7.14 3.14
N GLU A 159 -5.81 8.43 3.45
CA GLU A 159 -5.64 8.98 4.80
C GLU A 159 -6.63 8.37 5.80
N ALA A 160 -7.87 8.14 5.35
CA ALA A 160 -8.91 7.48 6.13
C ALA A 160 -8.67 5.96 6.28
N SER A 161 -7.73 5.38 5.53
CA SER A 161 -7.43 3.93 5.48
C SER A 161 -5.93 3.67 5.66
N PRO A 162 -5.39 3.82 6.89
CA PRO A 162 -3.94 3.77 7.11
C PRO A 162 -3.31 2.41 6.79
N LEU A 163 -4.05 1.30 6.91
CA LEU A 163 -3.58 -0.03 6.47
C LEU A 163 -3.37 -0.05 4.94
N THR A 164 -4.21 0.63 4.17
CA THR A 164 -3.99 0.79 2.72
C THR A 164 -2.73 1.59 2.43
N GLY A 165 -2.44 2.62 3.22
CA GLY A 165 -1.18 3.37 3.13
C GLY A 165 0.05 2.51 3.45
N VAL A 166 -0.05 1.62 4.45
CA VAL A 166 1.01 0.65 4.78
C VAL A 166 1.27 -0.30 3.61
N LEU A 167 0.21 -0.89 3.05
CA LEU A 167 0.32 -1.92 2.02
C LEU A 167 0.66 -1.33 0.63
N ALA A 168 0.02 -0.25 0.21
CA ALA A 168 0.30 0.38 -1.07
C ALA A 168 1.49 1.34 -0.94
N TYR A 169 1.19 2.56 -0.50
CA TYR A 169 2.14 3.60 -0.12
C TYR A 169 1.36 4.73 0.58
N PRO A 170 1.99 5.47 1.51
CA PRO A 170 1.31 6.45 2.33
C PRO A 170 0.91 7.71 1.54
N PRO A 171 -0.19 8.38 1.92
CA PRO A 171 -0.47 9.76 1.55
C PRO A 171 0.70 10.70 1.86
N ARG A 172 0.77 11.87 1.22
CA ARG A 172 1.81 12.85 1.50
C ARG A 172 1.76 13.25 2.97
N GLY A 173 2.92 13.21 3.64
CA GLY A 173 3.04 13.56 5.05
C GLY A 173 2.58 12.50 6.05
N GLN A 174 2.06 11.34 5.61
CA GLN A 174 1.57 10.28 6.49
C GLN A 174 2.52 9.09 6.68
N SER A 175 3.74 9.16 6.12
CA SER A 175 4.72 8.07 6.18
C SER A 175 5.03 7.62 7.61
N ASP A 176 5.24 8.56 8.54
CA ASP A 176 5.55 8.21 9.93
C ASP A 176 4.37 7.54 10.63
N ARG A 177 3.13 7.95 10.32
CA ARG A 177 1.92 7.34 10.87
C ARG A 177 1.72 5.91 10.37
N CYS A 178 1.89 5.68 9.06
CA CYS A 178 1.83 4.33 8.49
C CYS A 178 2.96 3.44 9.06
N LEU A 179 4.16 4.00 9.23
CA LEU A 179 5.27 3.26 9.81
C LEU A 179 5.03 2.88 11.27
N ALA A 180 4.49 3.79 12.08
CA ALA A 180 4.10 3.51 13.47
C ALA A 180 3.04 2.41 13.54
N LEU A 181 2.01 2.46 12.69
CA LEU A 181 1.01 1.38 12.60
C LEU A 181 1.66 0.03 12.25
N ALA A 182 2.58 0.02 11.28
CA ALA A 182 3.28 -1.20 10.90
C ALA A 182 4.14 -1.75 12.06
N ALA A 183 4.97 -0.90 12.67
CA ALA A 183 5.90 -1.27 13.72
C ALA A 183 5.19 -1.71 15.02
N ASP A 184 4.29 -0.86 15.52
CA ASP A 184 3.78 -0.95 16.89
C ASP A 184 2.55 -1.86 16.99
N THR A 185 1.86 -2.11 15.86
CA THR A 185 0.60 -2.89 15.85
C THR A 185 0.71 -4.14 14.99
N ILE A 186 1.11 -4.02 13.73
CA ILE A 186 1.06 -5.15 12.78
C ILE A 186 2.23 -6.12 13.03
N ILE A 187 3.46 -5.60 13.10
CA ILE A 187 4.68 -6.41 13.29
C ILE A 187 4.75 -7.00 14.69
N ALA A 188 4.19 -6.32 15.69
CA ALA A 188 4.09 -6.84 17.06
C ALA A 188 3.28 -8.15 17.16
N HIS A 189 2.47 -8.49 16.14
CA HIS A 189 1.69 -9.72 16.08
C HIS A 189 2.26 -10.69 15.03
N PRO A 190 2.52 -11.98 15.34
CA PRO A 190 3.18 -12.91 14.42
C PRO A 190 2.50 -13.05 13.04
N GLN A 191 1.17 -13.12 13.01
CA GLN A 191 0.41 -13.18 11.75
C GLN A 191 0.48 -11.88 10.95
N GLY A 192 0.48 -10.75 11.66
CA GLY A 192 0.62 -9.43 11.04
C GLY A 192 1.99 -9.29 10.40
N ALA A 193 3.06 -9.59 11.14
CA ALA A 193 4.43 -9.63 10.65
C ALA A 193 4.58 -10.53 9.40
N SER A 194 4.10 -11.78 9.47
CA SER A 194 4.19 -12.72 8.34
C SER A 194 3.47 -12.22 7.09
N SER A 195 2.23 -11.74 7.24
CA SER A 195 1.44 -11.19 6.13
C SER A 195 2.09 -9.96 5.49
N LEU A 196 2.62 -9.05 6.31
CA LEU A 196 3.24 -7.82 5.86
C LEU A 196 4.58 -8.10 5.20
N ALA A 197 5.32 -9.10 5.68
CA ALA A 197 6.57 -9.55 5.07
C ALA A 197 6.31 -10.10 3.66
N ALA A 198 5.31 -10.98 3.52
CA ALA A 198 4.90 -11.52 2.21
C ALA A 198 4.46 -10.40 1.25
N HIS A 199 3.71 -9.42 1.75
CA HIS A 199 3.28 -8.29 0.94
C HIS A 199 4.46 -7.41 0.48
N PHE A 200 5.38 -7.05 1.39
CA PHE A 200 6.55 -6.23 1.08
C PHE A 200 7.54 -6.94 0.16
N ALA A 201 7.59 -8.28 0.24
CA ALA A 201 8.39 -9.15 -0.61
C ALA A 201 7.87 -9.29 -2.05
N THR A 202 6.60 -8.96 -2.29
CA THR A 202 5.98 -9.08 -3.62
C THR A 202 6.69 -8.16 -4.63
N PRO A 203 7.19 -8.68 -5.77
CA PRO A 203 7.83 -7.87 -6.80
C PRO A 203 6.94 -6.75 -7.31
N VAL A 204 7.52 -5.57 -7.53
CA VAL A 204 6.79 -4.41 -8.06
C VAL A 204 7.03 -4.33 -9.56
N SER A 205 6.00 -4.66 -10.35
CA SER A 205 6.05 -4.51 -11.81
C SER A 205 6.22 -3.05 -12.22
N PRO A 206 6.96 -2.75 -13.30
CA PRO A 206 7.06 -1.39 -13.84
C PRO A 206 5.68 -0.80 -14.15
N GLY A 207 5.48 0.46 -13.77
CA GLY A 207 4.22 1.17 -13.96
C GLY A 207 4.23 2.53 -13.27
N PRO A 208 3.18 3.34 -13.45
CA PRO A 208 3.13 4.73 -12.98
C PRO A 208 3.44 4.90 -11.48
N ARG A 209 3.06 3.92 -10.65
CA ARG A 209 3.24 3.95 -9.20
C ARG A 209 4.33 3.03 -8.67
N ALA A 210 4.99 2.27 -9.55
CA ALA A 210 6.04 1.33 -9.15
C ALA A 210 7.14 2.03 -8.35
N LEU A 211 7.51 3.24 -8.77
CA LEU A 211 8.51 4.05 -8.10
C LEU A 211 8.07 4.46 -6.68
N ALA A 212 6.81 4.86 -6.51
CA ALA A 212 6.27 5.27 -5.21
C ALA A 212 6.24 4.08 -4.23
N VAL A 213 5.76 2.91 -4.69
CA VAL A 213 5.71 1.68 -3.88
C VAL A 213 7.12 1.22 -3.49
N LEU A 214 8.06 1.14 -4.43
CA LEU A 214 9.44 0.76 -4.13
C LEU A 214 10.11 1.75 -3.17
N THR A 215 9.90 3.05 -3.37
CA THR A 215 10.45 4.09 -2.49
C THR A 215 9.88 3.99 -1.07
N TRP A 216 8.57 3.80 -0.94
CA TRP A 216 7.92 3.60 0.35
C TRP A 216 8.45 2.35 1.06
N ARG A 217 8.46 1.20 0.38
CA ARG A 217 8.95 -0.06 0.97
C ARG A 217 10.42 0.06 1.39
N ALA A 218 11.27 0.64 0.54
CA ALA A 218 12.68 0.88 0.87
C ALA A 218 12.83 1.76 2.12
N HIS A 219 12.06 2.86 2.19
CA HIS A 219 12.08 3.76 3.34
C HIS A 219 11.61 3.08 4.63
N ALA A 220 10.48 2.36 4.58
CA ALA A 220 9.95 1.64 5.73
C ALA A 220 10.93 0.58 6.25
N LEU A 221 11.50 -0.25 5.36
CA LEU A 221 12.49 -1.26 5.75
C LEU A 221 13.78 -0.63 6.31
N ASP A 222 14.23 0.50 5.78
CA ASP A 222 15.41 1.21 6.31
C ASP A 222 15.16 1.79 7.71
N ARG A 223 13.92 2.21 8.01
CA ARG A 223 13.56 2.64 9.37
C ARG A 223 13.42 1.45 10.32
N LEU A 224 12.75 0.38 9.91
CA LEU A 224 12.51 -0.82 10.73
C LEU A 224 13.80 -1.57 11.07
N ARG A 225 14.80 -1.61 10.18
CA ARG A 225 16.09 -2.27 10.49
C ARG A 225 16.84 -1.62 11.66
N SER A 226 16.52 -0.36 11.97
CA SER A 226 17.12 0.40 13.08
C SER A 226 16.26 0.35 14.35
N GLY A 227 15.10 -0.30 14.29
CA GLY A 227 14.22 -0.51 15.44
C GLY A 227 14.69 -1.62 16.37
N ASP A 228 13.75 -2.21 17.11
CA ASP A 228 14.01 -3.33 18.02
C ASP A 228 14.35 -4.64 17.30
N GLN A 229 14.51 -5.73 18.06
CA GLN A 229 14.83 -7.04 17.48
C GLN A 229 13.71 -7.58 16.58
N ALA A 230 12.44 -7.46 16.96
CA ALA A 230 11.32 -7.96 16.18
C ALA A 230 11.21 -7.24 14.83
N GLN A 231 11.45 -5.93 14.80
CA GLN A 231 11.47 -5.14 13.57
C GLN A 231 12.65 -5.52 12.67
N ARG A 232 13.82 -5.81 13.23
CA ARG A 232 14.98 -6.32 12.46
C ARG A 232 14.73 -7.70 11.88
N GLU A 233 14.14 -8.59 12.66
CA GLU A 233 13.75 -9.93 12.21
C GLU A 233 12.72 -9.85 11.07
N PHE A 234 11.72 -8.97 11.20
CA PHE A 234 10.75 -8.68 10.14
C PHE A 234 11.43 -8.25 8.84
N VAL A 235 12.45 -7.37 8.89
CA VAL A 235 13.18 -6.96 7.68
C VAL A 235 13.88 -8.17 7.03
N LEU A 236 14.47 -9.07 7.81
CA LEU A 236 15.06 -10.31 7.27
C LEU A 236 13.99 -11.22 6.66
N ASP A 237 12.84 -11.38 7.32
CA ASP A 237 11.71 -12.17 6.83
C ASP A 237 11.20 -11.68 5.47
N VAL A 238 11.18 -10.36 5.25
CA VAL A 238 10.81 -9.76 3.95
C VAL A 238 11.76 -10.25 2.85
N TYR A 239 13.08 -10.18 3.06
CA TYR A 239 14.03 -10.61 2.03
C TYR A 239 14.07 -12.12 1.87
N GLU A 240 13.92 -12.87 2.95
CA GLU A 240 13.83 -14.32 2.93
C GLU A 240 12.60 -14.80 2.16
N HIS A 241 11.43 -14.19 2.40
CA HIS A 241 10.22 -14.46 1.63
C HIS A 241 10.39 -14.07 0.16
N ALA A 242 10.98 -12.90 -0.11
CA ALA A 242 11.23 -12.42 -1.46
C ALA A 242 12.09 -13.43 -2.25
N LEU A 243 13.22 -13.84 -1.69
CA LEU A 243 14.17 -14.75 -2.33
C LEU A 243 13.66 -16.19 -2.45
N SER A 244 12.82 -16.65 -1.53
CA SER A 244 12.26 -18.01 -1.55
C SER A 244 11.04 -18.14 -2.48
N VAL A 245 10.09 -17.21 -2.42
CA VAL A 245 8.82 -17.29 -3.15
C VAL A 245 8.89 -16.60 -4.51
N HIS A 246 9.57 -15.46 -4.59
CA HIS A 246 9.54 -14.58 -5.77
C HIS A 246 10.86 -14.54 -6.55
N ARG A 247 11.72 -15.56 -6.37
CA ARG A 247 13.06 -15.65 -6.95
C ARG A 247 13.11 -15.20 -8.42
N GLY A 248 12.35 -15.86 -9.30
CA GLY A 248 12.41 -15.61 -10.74
C GLY A 248 12.12 -14.15 -11.11
N ALA A 249 11.06 -13.59 -10.54
CA ALA A 249 10.66 -12.21 -10.79
C ALA A 249 11.67 -11.20 -10.21
N LEU A 250 12.25 -11.46 -9.04
CA LEU A 250 13.28 -10.60 -8.44
C LEU A 250 14.57 -10.61 -9.26
N PHE A 251 15.04 -11.77 -9.72
CA PHE A 251 16.23 -11.85 -10.56
C PHE A 251 16.01 -11.11 -11.89
N ALA A 252 14.84 -11.26 -12.52
CA ALA A 252 14.50 -10.49 -13.70
C ALA A 252 14.52 -8.98 -13.44
N ALA A 253 13.97 -8.52 -12.31
CA ALA A 253 14.01 -7.11 -11.90
C ALA A 253 15.43 -6.62 -11.62
N LEU A 254 16.28 -7.44 -11.00
CA LEU A 254 17.69 -7.13 -10.74
C LEU A 254 18.49 -6.98 -12.04
N GLU A 255 18.34 -7.90 -13.00
CA GLU A 255 19.01 -7.79 -14.30
C GLU A 255 18.56 -6.55 -15.06
N SER A 256 17.25 -6.28 -15.10
CA SER A 256 16.70 -5.07 -15.71
C SER A 256 17.25 -3.80 -15.07
N ALA A 257 17.31 -3.74 -13.73
CA ALA A 257 17.87 -2.62 -13.01
C ALA A 257 19.36 -2.43 -13.29
N ARG A 258 20.16 -3.50 -13.37
CA ARG A 258 21.59 -3.40 -13.72
C ARG A 258 21.81 -2.86 -15.13
N ALA A 259 21.04 -3.33 -16.10
CA ALA A 259 21.11 -2.82 -17.47
C ALA A 259 20.75 -1.32 -17.52
N ALA A 260 19.72 -0.91 -16.77
CA ALA A 260 19.30 0.48 -16.68
C ALA A 260 20.28 1.41 -15.93
N LEU A 261 21.04 0.91 -14.94
CA LEU A 261 22.11 1.69 -14.31
C LEU A 261 23.28 2.01 -15.26
N GLY A 262 23.43 1.23 -16.34
CA GLY A 262 24.41 1.49 -17.40
C GLY A 262 23.96 2.54 -18.42
N SER A 263 22.70 2.99 -18.38
CA SER A 263 22.14 3.98 -19.30
C SER A 263 21.97 5.35 -18.63
N ALA A 264 21.98 6.42 -19.42
CA ALA A 264 22.27 7.77 -18.92
C ALA A 264 21.08 8.60 -18.42
N SER A 265 19.81 8.16 -18.51
CA SER A 265 18.68 8.90 -17.89
C SER A 265 17.33 8.20 -18.06
N GLY A 266 16.31 8.72 -17.36
CA GLY A 266 14.90 8.44 -17.62
C GLY A 266 14.21 7.56 -16.56
N ALA A 267 12.99 7.12 -16.90
CA ALA A 267 12.16 6.32 -16.00
C ALA A 267 12.80 4.97 -15.62
N ALA A 268 13.54 4.35 -16.55
CA ALA A 268 14.26 3.11 -16.31
C ALA A 268 15.36 3.28 -15.25
N LEU A 269 16.13 4.37 -15.32
CA LEU A 269 17.16 4.69 -14.31
C LEU A 269 16.52 4.98 -12.95
N ALA A 270 15.43 5.76 -12.92
CA ALA A 270 14.71 6.05 -11.67
C ALA A 270 14.18 4.76 -11.01
N HIS A 271 13.61 3.85 -11.80
CA HIS A 271 13.16 2.55 -11.31
C HIS A 271 14.34 1.72 -10.78
N ALA A 272 15.45 1.63 -11.53
CA ALA A 272 16.64 0.90 -11.11
C ALA A 272 17.24 1.42 -9.79
N LEU A 273 17.28 2.75 -9.61
CA LEU A 273 17.71 3.38 -8.36
C LEU A 273 16.77 3.07 -7.19
N ALA A 274 15.45 3.01 -7.43
CA ALA A 274 14.49 2.63 -6.39
C ALA A 274 14.58 1.15 -6.04
N THR A 275 14.79 0.27 -7.03
CA THR A 275 15.10 -1.15 -6.79
C THR A 275 16.36 -1.29 -5.96
N ALA A 276 17.43 -0.54 -6.28
CA ALA A 276 18.66 -0.54 -5.47
C ALA A 276 18.40 -0.06 -4.03
N ARG A 277 17.60 1.00 -3.84
CA ARG A 277 17.21 1.47 -2.49
C ARG A 277 16.43 0.41 -1.71
N TRP A 278 15.57 -0.37 -2.36
CA TRP A 278 14.85 -1.46 -1.72
C TRP A 278 15.79 -2.55 -1.18
N TRP A 279 16.97 -2.75 -1.77
CA TRP A 279 18.00 -3.68 -1.28
C TRP A 279 18.95 -3.09 -0.22
N GLN A 280 18.91 -1.76 0.00
CA GLN A 280 19.82 -1.06 0.90
C GLN A 280 19.68 -1.48 2.38
N PRO A 281 18.47 -1.73 2.93
CA PRO A 281 18.33 -2.21 4.31
C PRO A 281 19.07 -3.54 4.55
N LEU A 282 18.96 -4.50 3.62
CA LEU A 282 19.69 -5.77 3.70
C LEU A 282 21.20 -5.57 3.63
N TRP A 283 21.68 -4.64 2.79
CA TRP A 283 23.11 -4.30 2.74
C TRP A 283 23.63 -3.80 4.08
N HIS A 284 22.86 -2.95 4.77
CA HIS A 284 23.22 -2.46 6.10
C HIS A 284 23.21 -3.55 7.16
N LEU A 285 22.22 -4.45 7.12
CA LEU A 285 22.15 -5.61 8.01
C LEU A 285 23.33 -6.57 7.77
N HIS A 286 23.65 -6.89 6.51
CA HIS A 286 24.79 -7.72 6.16
C HIS A 286 26.12 -7.19 6.72
N ARG A 287 26.30 -5.86 6.76
CA ARG A 287 27.51 -5.23 7.31
C ARG A 287 27.54 -5.19 8.83
N SER A 288 26.39 -5.02 9.46
CA SER A 288 26.30 -4.72 10.89
C SER A 288 26.01 -5.98 11.74
N TRP A 289 25.33 -6.98 11.15
CA TRP A 289 24.85 -8.20 11.81
C TRP A 289 25.03 -9.44 10.89
N PRO A 290 26.25 -9.77 10.47
CA PRO A 290 26.49 -10.87 9.53
C PRO A 290 26.03 -12.24 10.07
N GLU A 291 26.12 -12.48 11.38
CA GLU A 291 25.66 -13.75 12.00
C GLU A 291 24.17 -13.99 11.76
N SER A 292 23.34 -12.96 11.96
CA SER A 292 21.88 -13.05 11.77
C SER A 292 21.48 -13.39 10.33
N LEU A 293 22.33 -13.13 9.34
CA LEU A 293 22.08 -13.55 7.96
C LEU A 293 22.49 -15.02 7.72
N ARG A 294 23.54 -15.51 8.40
CA ARG A 294 23.99 -16.91 8.27
C ARG A 294 22.98 -17.89 8.87
N GLU A 295 22.25 -17.45 9.88
CA GLU A 295 21.20 -18.23 10.54
C GLU A 295 19.92 -18.38 9.69
N ARG A 296 19.81 -17.69 8.55
CA ARG A 296 18.61 -17.72 7.69
C ARG A 296 18.78 -18.70 6.53
N PRO A 297 18.21 -19.91 6.62
CA PRO A 297 18.45 -20.97 5.64
C PRO A 297 17.84 -20.68 4.27
N TYR A 298 16.81 -19.82 4.18
CA TYR A 298 16.14 -19.53 2.90
C TYR A 298 16.62 -18.22 2.26
N LEU A 299 17.60 -17.53 2.85
CA LEU A 299 18.31 -16.44 2.17
C LEU A 299 19.23 -17.05 1.09
N ASP A 300 18.72 -17.11 -0.13
CA ASP A 300 19.48 -17.52 -1.30
C ASP A 300 20.74 -16.65 -1.48
N VAL A 301 21.92 -17.24 -1.28
CA VAL A 301 23.21 -16.52 -1.35
C VAL A 301 23.42 -15.85 -2.71
N PRO A 302 23.18 -16.50 -3.87
CA PRO A 302 23.24 -15.82 -5.17
C PRO A 302 22.36 -14.58 -5.27
N GLY A 303 21.10 -14.66 -4.82
CA GLY A 303 20.14 -13.56 -4.87
C GLY A 303 20.50 -12.42 -3.92
N LEU A 304 20.97 -12.75 -2.72
CA LEU A 304 21.56 -11.80 -1.78
C LEU A 304 22.71 -11.03 -2.45
N LEU A 305 23.73 -11.74 -2.95
CA LEU A 305 24.89 -11.12 -3.59
C LEU A 305 24.51 -10.26 -4.79
N ALA A 306 23.53 -10.73 -5.58
CA ALA A 306 22.99 -10.03 -6.73
C ALA A 306 22.35 -8.67 -6.36
N GLY A 307 21.58 -8.61 -5.27
CA GLY A 307 21.01 -7.37 -4.74
C GLY A 307 22.06 -6.44 -4.12
N LEU A 308 23.01 -7.01 -3.37
CA LEU A 308 24.11 -6.26 -2.76
C LEU A 308 25.02 -5.59 -3.82
N ASP A 309 25.29 -6.27 -4.95
CA ASP A 309 26.02 -5.68 -6.08
C ASP A 309 25.28 -4.50 -6.71
N LEU A 310 23.95 -4.60 -6.87
CA LEU A 310 23.12 -3.52 -7.39
C LEU A 310 23.21 -2.26 -6.50
N CYS A 311 23.11 -2.41 -5.18
CA CYS A 311 23.31 -1.32 -4.22
C CYS A 311 24.65 -0.62 -4.41
N ARG A 312 25.73 -1.39 -4.52
CA ARG A 312 27.10 -0.85 -4.69
C ARG A 312 27.21 -0.03 -5.98
N ARG A 313 26.69 -0.53 -7.10
CA ARG A 313 26.70 0.18 -8.39
C ARG A 313 25.92 1.49 -8.32
N ALA A 314 24.74 1.47 -7.72
CA ALA A 314 23.92 2.67 -7.55
C ALA A 314 24.62 3.74 -6.69
N GLN A 315 25.34 3.33 -5.63
CA GLN A 315 26.11 4.25 -4.79
C GLN A 315 27.28 4.91 -5.55
N ILE A 316 28.01 4.15 -6.37
CA ILE A 316 29.10 4.68 -7.21
C ILE A 316 28.54 5.71 -8.20
N LEU A 317 27.42 5.41 -8.85
CA LEU A 317 26.78 6.33 -9.79
C LEU A 317 26.35 7.65 -9.11
N GLY A 318 25.74 7.56 -7.93
CA GLY A 318 25.32 8.74 -7.15
C GLY A 318 26.50 9.60 -6.66
N ALA A 319 27.61 8.98 -6.26
CA ALA A 319 28.83 9.70 -5.87
C ALA A 319 29.44 10.46 -7.05
N SER A 320 29.54 9.83 -8.22
CA SER A 320 30.04 10.45 -9.45
C SER A 320 29.18 11.63 -9.90
N ALA A 321 27.85 11.51 -9.84
CA ALA A 321 26.93 12.61 -10.17
C ALA A 321 27.10 13.81 -9.21
N THR A 322 27.23 13.53 -7.91
CA THR A 322 27.43 14.59 -6.90
C THR A 322 28.78 15.30 -7.06
N ALA A 323 29.84 14.54 -7.40
CA ALA A 323 31.16 15.11 -7.66
C ALA A 323 31.17 16.00 -8.90
N ALA A 324 30.46 15.61 -9.96
CA ALA A 324 30.33 16.41 -11.18
C ALA A 324 29.64 17.76 -10.93
N VAL A 325 28.55 17.77 -10.14
CA VAL A 325 27.81 18.99 -9.78
C VAL A 325 28.63 19.96 -8.91
N ARG A 326 29.56 19.45 -8.09
CA ARG A 326 30.44 20.31 -7.28
C ARG A 326 31.62 20.90 -8.06
N ALA A 327 31.96 20.31 -9.21
CA ALA A 327 33.06 20.76 -10.05
C ALA A 327 32.62 21.78 -11.13
N SER A 328 31.32 21.91 -11.36
CA SER A 328 30.68 22.92 -12.22
C SER A 328 30.32 24.18 -11.43
#